data_AF-A0A7W7K304-F1
#
_entry.id   AF-A0A7W7K304-F1
#
_cell.length_a   1.000
_cell.length_b   1.000
_cell.length_c   1.000
_cell.angle_alpha   90.00
_cell.angle_beta   90.00
_cell.angle_gamma   90.00
#
_symmetry.space_group_name_H-M   'P 1'
#
loop_
_entity.id
_entity.type
_entity.pdbx_description
1 polymer ?
#
loop_
_entity_poly.entity_id
_entity_poly.type
_entity_poly.pdbx_seq_one_letter_code
_entity_poly.pdbx_strand_id
1 'polypeptide(L)'
;MRAILLVGAFALAGCQSAAERQAAATGEFEVRNGSMKEVAALSKAAHSKMLMQPGTWDSGMQVISADFTDGPDKADQLAAVRKQERHAVKCQTASDLKPLDIENLEKVAGTCTFPRFIQKGGKLDVEIQCTQASGAKTTLLYAGTMGKDAYDVTVDQKSGARGQPDYAAIRMRVYGKRLGLCTGKPAA
;
A
#
# COMPACT_ATOMS: atom_id res chain seq x y z
N MET A 1 -0.74 14.82 63.54
CA MET A 1 -1.58 15.16 62.36
C MET A 1 -0.91 14.54 61.14
N ARG A 2 -1.68 13.71 60.42
CA ARG A 2 -1.26 12.98 59.22
C ARG A 2 -1.16 13.93 58.03
N ALA A 3 -0.06 13.90 57.29
CA ALA A 3 0.02 14.45 55.94
C ALA A 3 0.83 13.46 55.09
N ILE A 4 0.12 12.51 54.48
CA ILE A 4 0.68 11.61 53.48
C ILE A 4 0.59 12.35 52.15
N LEU A 5 1.75 12.78 51.63
CA LEU A 5 1.89 13.34 50.29
C LEU A 5 1.70 12.22 49.26
N LEU A 6 0.54 12.23 48.60
CA LEU A 6 0.30 11.50 47.36
C LEU A 6 1.09 12.19 46.24
N VAL A 7 2.30 11.72 45.97
CA VAL A 7 3.02 12.08 44.74
C VAL A 7 2.38 11.27 43.61
N GLY A 8 1.56 11.97 42.82
CA GLY A 8 0.92 11.42 41.63
C GLY A 8 1.95 10.88 40.65
N ALA A 9 1.82 9.60 40.31
CA ALA A 9 2.51 9.00 39.20
C ALA A 9 1.98 9.64 37.91
N PHE A 10 2.76 10.55 37.32
CA PHE A 10 2.58 10.93 35.93
C PHE A 10 2.87 9.70 35.07
N ALA A 11 1.80 9.06 34.61
CA ALA A 11 1.89 8.02 33.59
C ALA A 11 2.50 8.65 32.33
N LEU A 12 3.65 8.12 31.90
CA LEU A 12 4.26 8.35 30.59
C LEU A 12 3.34 7.80 29.50
N ALA A 13 2.24 8.49 29.20
CA ALA A 13 1.45 8.23 28.02
C ALA A 13 2.24 8.77 26.82
N GLY A 14 2.87 7.86 26.07
CA GLY A 14 3.66 8.17 24.89
C GLY A 14 2.92 9.10 23.92
N CYS A 15 3.68 9.93 23.20
CA CYS A 15 3.27 10.98 22.27
C CYS A 15 2.46 10.51 21.04
N GLN A 16 1.58 9.52 21.18
CA GLN A 16 0.71 9.08 20.10
C GLN A 16 -0.44 10.06 19.92
N SER A 17 -0.64 10.51 18.68
CA SER A 17 -1.74 11.40 18.32
C SER A 17 -3.10 10.71 18.48
N ALA A 18 -4.19 11.48 18.58
CA ALA A 18 -5.54 10.90 18.62
C ALA A 18 -5.85 10.08 17.36
N ALA A 19 -5.36 10.51 16.20
CA ALA A 19 -5.51 9.81 14.93
C ALA A 19 -4.76 8.47 14.94
N GLU A 20 -3.53 8.42 15.47
CA GLU A 20 -2.77 7.18 15.61
C GLU A 20 -3.45 6.19 16.56
N ARG A 21 -4.02 6.66 17.69
CA ARG A 21 -4.77 5.79 18.60
C ARG A 21 -6.02 5.22 17.93
N GLN A 22 -6.75 6.03 17.17
CA GLN A 22 -7.92 5.59 16.42
C GLN A 22 -7.52 4.55 15.36
N ALA A 23 -6.45 4.81 14.62
CA ALA A 23 -5.90 3.88 13.63
C ALA A 23 -5.47 2.56 14.28
N ALA A 24 -4.80 2.59 15.44
CA ALA A 24 -4.43 1.39 16.18
C ALA A 24 -5.63 0.59 16.70
N ALA A 25 -6.71 1.27 17.09
CA ALA A 25 -7.92 0.63 17.58
C ALA A 25 -8.70 -0.05 16.44
N THR A 26 -8.80 0.60 15.28
CA THR A 26 -9.73 0.21 14.21
C THR A 26 -9.07 -0.39 12.96
N GLY A 27 -7.80 -0.07 12.71
CA GLY A 27 -7.14 -0.32 11.43
C GLY A 27 -7.54 0.67 10.34
N GLU A 28 -8.26 1.73 10.69
CA GLU A 28 -8.81 2.69 9.73
C GLU A 28 -8.20 4.07 9.91
N PHE A 29 -7.95 4.75 8.80
CA PHE A 29 -7.56 6.15 8.80
C PHE A 29 -7.91 6.82 7.47
N GLU A 30 -7.97 8.15 7.52
CA GLU A 30 -8.10 9.00 6.36
C GLU A 30 -7.12 10.16 6.48
N VAL A 31 -6.45 10.47 5.38
CA VAL A 31 -5.52 11.59 5.26
C VAL A 31 -5.83 12.36 3.98
N ARG A 32 -5.76 13.70 4.07
CA ARG A 32 -5.89 14.62 2.94
C ARG A 32 -4.69 15.54 2.92
N ASN A 33 -4.00 15.58 1.77
CA ASN A 33 -2.75 16.33 1.59
C ASN A 33 -1.69 15.96 2.64
N GLY A 34 -1.54 14.65 2.90
CA GLY A 34 -0.65 14.12 3.91
C GLY A 34 0.82 14.07 3.51
N SER A 35 1.68 14.14 4.52
CA SER A 35 3.12 13.87 4.37
C SER A 35 3.42 12.37 4.48
N MET A 36 4.57 11.93 3.98
CA MET A 36 5.05 10.54 4.19
C MET A 36 5.14 10.19 5.67
N LYS A 37 5.66 11.09 6.51
CA LYS A 37 5.81 10.84 7.94
C LYS A 37 4.46 10.56 8.62
N GLU A 38 3.45 11.34 8.28
CA GLU A 38 2.10 11.18 8.81
C GLU A 38 1.47 9.85 8.35
N VAL A 39 1.50 9.58 7.04
CA VAL A 39 0.93 8.35 6.47
C VAL A 39 1.66 7.10 6.97
N ALA A 40 2.99 7.16 7.10
CA ALA A 40 3.78 6.07 7.68
C ALA A 40 3.41 5.81 9.14
N ALA A 41 3.24 6.86 9.95
CA ALA A 41 2.85 6.72 11.35
C ALA A 41 1.44 6.10 11.50
N LEU A 42 0.47 6.57 10.71
CA LEU A 42 -0.89 6.02 10.72
C LEU A 42 -0.95 4.58 10.20
N SER A 43 -0.23 4.29 9.11
CA SER A 43 -0.13 2.93 8.55
C SER A 43 0.51 1.96 9.55
N LYS A 44 1.56 2.40 10.25
CA LYS A 44 2.20 1.62 11.32
C LYS A 44 1.25 1.38 12.48
N ALA A 45 0.50 2.38 12.91
CA ALA A 45 -0.49 2.25 13.97
C ALA A 45 -1.60 1.26 13.58
N ALA A 46 -2.14 1.38 12.36
CA ALA A 46 -3.20 0.51 11.83
C ALA A 46 -2.74 -0.93 11.53
N HIS A 47 -1.44 -1.16 11.34
CA HIS A 47 -0.86 -2.39 10.81
C HIS A 47 -1.43 -3.68 11.43
N SER A 48 -1.47 -3.76 12.76
CA SER A 48 -1.91 -4.97 13.48
C SER A 48 -3.36 -5.37 13.17
N LYS A 49 -4.22 -4.42 12.81
CA LYS A 49 -5.64 -4.64 12.50
C LYS A 49 -5.88 -4.99 11.04
N MET A 50 -4.92 -4.65 10.17
CA MET A 50 -4.98 -4.84 8.73
C MET A 50 -4.28 -6.10 8.24
N LEU A 51 -3.61 -6.84 9.13
CA LEU A 51 -2.92 -8.07 8.76
C LEU A 51 -3.89 -9.05 8.07
N MET A 52 -3.57 -9.38 6.83
CA MET A 52 -4.22 -10.48 6.12
C MET A 52 -3.91 -11.81 6.80
N GLN A 53 -4.87 -12.74 6.77
CA GLN A 53 -4.70 -14.02 7.44
C GLN A 53 -3.73 -14.94 6.68
N PRO A 54 -2.75 -15.56 7.35
CA PRO A 54 -1.94 -16.62 6.76
C PRO A 54 -2.81 -17.77 6.26
N GLY A 55 -2.40 -18.43 5.17
CA GLY A 55 -3.17 -19.53 4.60
C GLY A 55 -2.86 -19.79 3.14
N THR A 56 -3.64 -20.65 2.51
CA THR A 56 -3.64 -20.83 1.06
C THR A 56 -4.39 -19.67 0.42
N TRP A 57 -3.79 -19.01 -0.55
CA TRP A 57 -4.36 -17.90 -1.30
C TRP A 57 -4.35 -18.18 -2.79
N ASP A 58 -5.47 -17.92 -3.44
CA ASP A 58 -5.57 -17.70 -4.88
C ASP A 58 -5.39 -16.20 -5.12
N SER A 59 -4.26 -15.81 -5.71
CA SER A 59 -3.94 -14.40 -5.95
C SER A 59 -3.24 -14.17 -7.26
N GLY A 60 -3.35 -12.94 -7.77
CA GLY A 60 -2.69 -12.57 -8.99
C GLY A 60 -2.59 -11.06 -9.21
N MET A 61 -1.89 -10.72 -10.28
CA MET A 61 -1.94 -9.40 -10.89
C MET A 61 -2.20 -9.56 -12.38
N GLN A 62 -3.10 -8.72 -12.88
CA GLN A 62 -3.45 -8.59 -14.29
C GLN A 62 -3.07 -7.19 -14.77
N VAL A 63 -2.53 -7.10 -15.97
CA VAL A 63 -2.30 -5.83 -16.65
C VAL A 63 -3.56 -5.53 -17.45
N ILE A 64 -4.29 -4.48 -17.07
CA ILE A 64 -5.51 -4.05 -17.77
C ILE A 64 -5.13 -3.26 -19.02
N SER A 65 -4.18 -2.32 -18.89
CA SER A 65 -3.68 -1.52 -20.00
C SER A 65 -2.28 -1.00 -19.71
N ALA A 66 -1.49 -0.80 -20.75
CA ALA A 66 -0.20 -0.13 -20.68
C ALA A 66 -0.01 0.74 -21.93
N ASP A 67 0.42 1.98 -21.74
CA ASP A 67 0.71 2.94 -22.79
C ASP A 67 2.05 3.62 -22.47
N PHE A 68 2.88 3.78 -23.50
CA PHE A 68 4.22 4.33 -23.42
C PHE A 68 4.43 5.24 -24.63
N THR A 69 5.36 6.16 -24.50
CA THR A 69 5.83 6.99 -25.61
C THR A 69 6.20 6.12 -26.82
N ASP A 70 5.83 6.55 -28.02
CA ASP A 70 6.28 5.91 -29.24
C ASP A 70 7.80 6.02 -29.40
N GLY A 71 8.45 4.92 -29.78
CA GLY A 71 9.90 4.85 -29.87
C GLY A 71 10.38 3.40 -30.02
N PRO A 72 11.70 3.20 -30.20
CA PRO A 72 12.28 1.87 -30.38
C PRO A 72 12.05 0.95 -29.18
N ASP A 73 12.01 1.52 -27.96
CA ASP A 73 11.92 0.75 -26.71
C ASP A 73 10.48 0.34 -26.34
N LYS A 74 9.46 0.86 -27.03
CA LYS A 74 8.05 0.68 -26.66
C LYS A 74 7.64 -0.80 -26.61
N ALA A 75 8.11 -1.60 -27.56
CA ALA A 75 7.79 -3.03 -27.63
C ALA A 75 8.36 -3.78 -26.41
N ASP A 76 9.59 -3.47 -26.03
CA ASP A 76 10.26 -4.09 -24.87
C ASP A 76 9.64 -3.65 -23.55
N GLN A 77 9.26 -2.38 -23.43
CA GLN A 77 8.52 -1.87 -22.27
C GLN A 77 7.17 -2.56 -22.10
N LEU A 78 6.40 -2.71 -23.19
CA LEU A 78 5.13 -3.45 -23.17
C LEU A 78 5.34 -4.93 -22.81
N ALA A 79 6.38 -5.57 -23.35
CA ALA A 79 6.71 -6.95 -23.02
C ALA A 79 7.11 -7.10 -21.54
N ALA A 80 7.87 -6.14 -21.00
CA ALA A 80 8.27 -6.12 -19.59
C ALA A 80 7.05 -5.99 -18.66
N VAL A 81 6.09 -5.11 -18.97
CA VAL A 81 4.86 -4.99 -18.18
C VAL A 81 4.04 -6.28 -18.25
N ARG A 82 3.87 -6.87 -19.43
CA ARG A 82 3.13 -8.14 -19.58
C ARG A 82 3.74 -9.29 -18.77
N LYS A 83 5.07 -9.35 -18.67
CA LYS A 83 5.75 -10.35 -17.82
C LYS A 83 5.45 -10.19 -16.33
N GLN A 84 4.92 -9.04 -15.91
CA GLN A 84 4.45 -8.86 -14.54
C GLN A 84 3.11 -9.56 -14.30
N GLU A 85 2.36 -9.99 -15.31
CA GLU A 85 1.16 -10.78 -15.06
C GLU A 85 1.51 -12.10 -14.38
N ARG A 86 0.81 -12.40 -13.29
CA ARG A 86 0.99 -13.64 -12.56
C ARG A 86 -0.29 -14.03 -11.86
N HIS A 87 -0.48 -15.32 -11.72
CA HIS A 87 -1.54 -15.92 -10.94
C HIS A 87 -0.95 -17.17 -10.27
N ALA A 88 -1.24 -17.35 -8.99
CA ALA A 88 -0.79 -18.52 -8.26
C ALA A 88 -1.74 -18.84 -7.12
N VAL A 89 -1.93 -20.15 -6.90
CA VAL A 89 -2.49 -20.68 -5.66
C VAL A 89 -1.32 -21.13 -4.79
N LYS A 90 -1.04 -20.43 -3.69
CA LYS A 90 0.10 -20.74 -2.82
C LYS A 90 -0.20 -20.51 -1.35
N CYS A 91 0.50 -21.25 -0.49
CA CYS A 91 0.54 -20.95 0.93
C CYS A 91 1.32 -19.65 1.14
N GLN A 92 0.72 -18.69 1.85
CA GLN A 92 1.31 -17.41 2.19
C GLN A 92 1.35 -17.23 3.71
N THR A 93 2.50 -16.78 4.18
CA THR A 93 2.74 -16.36 5.56
C THR A 93 2.29 -14.91 5.75
N ALA A 94 2.18 -14.45 7.00
CA ALA A 94 1.91 -13.05 7.29
C ALA A 94 2.96 -12.10 6.69
N SER A 95 4.22 -12.56 6.57
CA SER A 95 5.29 -11.77 5.96
C SER A 95 5.16 -11.62 4.44
N ASP A 96 4.51 -12.57 3.76
CA ASP A 96 4.28 -12.51 2.31
C ASP A 96 3.11 -11.58 1.95
N LEU A 97 2.29 -11.26 2.95
CA LEU A 97 1.05 -10.48 2.83
C LEU A 97 1.20 -9.06 3.40
N LYS A 98 2.44 -8.57 3.52
CA LYS A 98 2.71 -7.25 4.08
C LYS A 98 2.07 -6.16 3.21
N PRO A 99 1.42 -5.17 3.83
CA PRO A 99 0.92 -4.00 3.12
C PRO A 99 2.08 -3.20 2.50
N LEU A 100 1.74 -2.23 1.64
CA LEU A 100 2.70 -1.31 1.04
C LEU A 100 3.58 -0.67 2.13
N ASP A 101 4.88 -0.85 2.00
CA ASP A 101 5.86 -0.21 2.88
C ASP A 101 6.14 1.21 2.36
N ILE A 102 5.61 2.19 3.09
CA ILE A 102 5.73 3.61 2.75
C ILE A 102 7.19 4.09 2.86
N GLU A 103 7.99 3.53 3.77
CA GLU A 103 9.41 3.86 3.89
C GLU A 103 10.20 3.30 2.72
N ASN A 104 9.81 2.12 2.21
CA ASN A 104 10.39 1.58 0.99
C ASN A 104 9.95 2.38 -0.25
N LEU A 105 8.72 2.88 -0.28
CA LEU A 105 8.22 3.72 -1.37
C LEU A 105 9.09 4.97 -1.57
N GLU A 106 9.50 5.63 -0.49
CA GLU A 106 10.38 6.79 -0.55
C GLU A 106 11.73 6.46 -1.22
N LYS A 107 12.32 5.31 -0.87
CA LYS A 107 13.61 4.87 -1.42
C LYS A 107 13.55 4.60 -2.92
N VAL A 108 12.41 4.12 -3.43
CA VAL A 108 12.25 3.73 -4.83
C VAL A 108 11.64 4.82 -5.72
N ALA A 109 10.76 5.66 -5.17
CA ALA A 109 9.97 6.63 -5.92
C ALA A 109 10.33 8.09 -5.62
N GLY A 110 11.19 8.35 -4.64
CA GLY A 110 11.56 9.69 -4.18
C GLY A 110 10.56 10.26 -3.18
N THR A 111 10.50 11.59 -3.08
CA THR A 111 9.61 12.26 -2.13
C THR A 111 8.16 12.17 -2.60
N CYS A 112 7.30 11.58 -1.79
CA CYS A 112 5.88 11.44 -2.08
C CYS A 112 5.00 12.33 -1.19
N THR A 113 3.88 12.76 -1.75
CA THR A 113 2.76 13.37 -1.01
C THR A 113 1.52 12.52 -1.21
N PHE A 114 0.58 12.62 -0.28
CA PHE A 114 -0.65 11.84 -0.29
C PHE A 114 -1.84 12.80 -0.34
N PRO A 115 -2.20 13.32 -1.54
CA PRO A 115 -3.40 14.15 -1.70
C PRO A 115 -4.63 13.52 -1.05
N ARG A 116 -4.75 12.18 -1.13
CA ARG A 116 -5.81 11.43 -0.50
C ARG A 116 -5.33 10.04 -0.13
N PHE A 117 -5.58 9.61 1.10
CA PHE A 117 -5.40 8.23 1.53
C PHE A 117 -6.57 7.85 2.41
N ILE A 118 -7.47 7.03 1.90
CA ILE A 118 -8.63 6.54 2.64
C ILE A 118 -8.51 5.02 2.77
N GLN A 119 -8.48 4.57 4.01
CA GLN A 119 -8.54 3.15 4.36
C GLN A 119 -9.57 2.98 5.46
N LYS A 120 -10.79 2.65 5.05
CA LYS A 120 -11.94 2.66 5.95
C LYS A 120 -13.03 1.73 5.45
N GLY A 121 -13.65 0.95 6.35
CA GLY A 121 -14.75 0.05 6.02
C GLY A 121 -14.38 -0.99 4.95
N GLY A 122 -13.12 -1.45 4.94
CA GLY A 122 -12.60 -2.38 3.93
C GLY A 122 -12.40 -1.76 2.53
N LYS A 123 -12.59 -0.45 2.37
CA LYS A 123 -12.30 0.27 1.13
C LYS A 123 -10.90 0.86 1.16
N LEU A 124 -10.25 0.84 0.00
CA LEU A 124 -8.99 1.51 -0.27
C LEU A 124 -9.21 2.53 -1.38
N ASP A 125 -8.89 3.78 -1.10
CA ASP A 125 -8.92 4.85 -2.08
C ASP A 125 -7.76 5.81 -1.81
N VAL A 126 -6.69 5.68 -2.60
CA VAL A 126 -5.41 6.35 -2.37
C VAL A 126 -4.93 7.04 -3.64
N GLU A 127 -4.46 8.27 -3.49
CA GLU A 127 -3.68 9.00 -4.48
C GLU A 127 -2.33 9.33 -3.86
N ILE A 128 -1.26 8.98 -4.57
CA ILE A 128 0.12 9.25 -4.21
C ILE A 128 0.77 10.02 -5.34
N GLN A 129 1.42 11.13 -5.02
CA GLN A 129 2.20 11.91 -5.98
C GLN A 129 3.66 11.93 -5.54
N CYS A 130 4.52 11.27 -6.32
CA CYS A 130 5.95 11.14 -6.04
C CYS A 130 6.77 11.98 -7.03
N THR A 131 7.86 12.56 -6.52
CA THR A 131 8.87 13.28 -7.31
C THR A 131 10.23 12.66 -7.04
N GLN A 132 10.86 12.16 -8.10
CA GLN A 132 12.21 11.61 -8.04
C GLN A 132 13.25 12.74 -7.91
N ALA A 133 14.48 12.41 -7.51
CA ALA A 133 15.59 13.36 -7.47
C ALA A 133 15.89 14.01 -8.84
N SER A 134 15.57 13.31 -9.94
CA SER A 134 15.65 13.82 -11.32
C SER A 134 14.59 14.89 -11.65
N GLY A 135 13.60 15.09 -10.78
CA GLY A 135 12.42 15.94 -11.03
C GLY A 135 11.28 15.21 -11.74
N ALA A 136 11.47 13.95 -12.16
CA ALA A 136 10.41 13.15 -12.77
C ALA A 136 9.25 12.92 -11.80
N LYS A 137 8.03 13.15 -12.27
CA LYS A 137 6.81 13.03 -11.47
C LYS A 137 6.05 11.76 -11.81
N THR A 138 5.55 11.08 -10.78
CA THR A 138 4.68 9.91 -10.91
C THR A 138 3.46 10.08 -10.01
N THR A 139 2.28 9.78 -10.56
CA THR A 139 1.03 9.66 -9.81
C THR A 139 0.63 8.19 -9.75
N LEU A 140 0.27 7.72 -8.56
CA LEU A 140 -0.26 6.39 -8.31
C LEU A 140 -1.66 6.53 -7.72
N LEU A 141 -2.64 5.86 -8.32
CA LEU A 141 -4.00 5.76 -7.79
C LEU A 141 -4.28 4.30 -7.44
N TYR A 142 -4.71 4.06 -6.20
CA TYR A 142 -5.16 2.75 -5.74
C TYR A 142 -6.63 2.85 -5.38
N ALA A 143 -7.47 2.03 -6.02
CA ALA A 143 -8.90 2.02 -5.75
C ALA A 143 -9.41 0.58 -5.67
N GLY A 144 -10.11 0.24 -4.58
CA GLY A 144 -10.70 -1.08 -4.43
C GLY A 144 -11.03 -1.45 -3.00
N THR A 145 -10.92 -2.75 -2.70
CA THR A 145 -11.25 -3.31 -1.40
C THR A 145 -10.09 -4.13 -0.85
N MET A 146 -9.96 -4.11 0.48
CA MET A 146 -8.96 -4.88 1.20
C MET A 146 -9.55 -5.35 2.53
N GLY A 147 -9.42 -6.64 2.80
CA GLY A 147 -9.87 -7.28 4.02
C GLY A 147 -8.94 -8.43 4.39
N LYS A 148 -9.29 -9.10 5.50
CA LYS A 148 -8.45 -10.16 6.08
C LYS A 148 -8.30 -11.40 5.18
N ASP A 149 -9.33 -11.68 4.38
CA ASP A 149 -9.43 -12.91 3.58
C ASP A 149 -9.57 -12.65 2.07
N ALA A 150 -9.62 -11.38 1.66
CA ALA A 150 -9.70 -11.02 0.25
C ALA A 150 -9.24 -9.58 0.01
N TYR A 151 -8.75 -9.32 -1.19
CA TYR A 151 -8.49 -7.98 -1.71
C TYR A 151 -8.72 -7.95 -3.21
N ASP A 152 -9.12 -6.79 -3.71
CA ASP A 152 -9.26 -6.51 -5.13
C ASP A 152 -9.04 -5.01 -5.34
N VAL A 153 -7.88 -4.65 -5.90
CA VAL A 153 -7.40 -3.28 -6.00
C VAL A 153 -6.98 -3.02 -7.44
N THR A 154 -7.51 -1.96 -8.02
CA THR A 154 -7.00 -1.38 -9.26
C THR A 154 -5.89 -0.39 -8.92
N VAL A 155 -4.79 -0.47 -9.65
CA VAL A 155 -3.64 0.43 -9.56
C VAL A 155 -3.48 1.14 -10.90
N ASP A 156 -3.63 2.46 -10.91
CA ASP A 156 -3.28 3.30 -12.05
C ASP A 156 -1.98 4.05 -11.75
N GLN A 157 -0.96 3.81 -12.56
CA GLN A 157 0.31 4.52 -12.52
C GLN A 157 0.40 5.44 -13.74
N LYS A 158 0.77 6.70 -13.51
CA LYS A 158 1.08 7.66 -14.58
C LYS A 158 2.38 8.38 -14.27
N SER A 159 3.32 8.31 -15.19
CA SER A 159 4.61 9.01 -15.14
C SER A 159 4.76 9.88 -16.39
N GLY A 160 5.36 11.07 -16.22
CA GLY A 160 5.57 12.01 -17.33
C GLY A 160 4.27 12.57 -17.92
N ALA A 161 4.40 13.27 -19.05
CA ALA A 161 3.28 13.84 -19.79
C ALA A 161 3.14 13.18 -21.17
N ARG A 162 1.92 12.86 -21.59
CA ARG A 162 1.69 12.17 -22.86
C ARG A 162 2.34 12.93 -24.03
N GLY A 163 3.12 12.21 -24.84
CA GLY A 163 3.89 12.79 -25.95
C GLY A 163 5.31 13.25 -25.57
N GLN A 164 5.70 13.15 -24.30
CA GLN A 164 7.08 13.36 -23.84
C GLN A 164 7.83 12.02 -23.75
N PRO A 165 9.17 12.01 -23.91
CA PRO A 165 9.98 10.78 -23.90
C PRO A 165 9.76 9.86 -22.70
N ASP A 166 9.49 10.41 -21.52
CA ASP A 166 9.36 9.70 -20.24
C ASP A 166 7.93 9.25 -19.90
N TYR A 167 6.98 9.39 -20.84
CA TYR A 167 5.59 9.04 -20.59
C TYR A 167 5.37 7.53 -20.42
N ALA A 168 4.70 7.19 -19.33
CA ALA A 168 4.16 5.87 -19.07
C ALA A 168 2.79 5.98 -18.39
N ALA A 169 1.81 5.20 -18.84
CA ALA A 169 0.53 5.02 -18.17
C ALA A 169 0.22 3.52 -18.09
N ILE A 170 0.12 2.98 -16.88
CA ILE A 170 -0.06 1.54 -16.64
C ILE A 170 -1.26 1.38 -15.69
N ARG A 171 -2.20 0.51 -16.07
CA ARG A 171 -3.33 0.11 -15.23
C ARG A 171 -3.26 -1.37 -14.94
N MET A 172 -3.30 -1.74 -13.67
CA MET A 172 -3.20 -3.11 -13.20
C MET A 172 -4.34 -3.43 -12.23
N ARG A 173 -4.73 -4.69 -12.13
CA ARG A 173 -5.58 -5.22 -11.07
C ARG A 173 -4.78 -6.18 -10.24
N VAL A 174 -4.83 -6.02 -8.92
CA VAL A 174 -4.19 -6.88 -7.93
C VAL A 174 -5.29 -7.49 -7.08
N TYR A 175 -5.41 -8.81 -7.09
CA TYR A 175 -6.49 -9.51 -6.43
C TYR A 175 -5.99 -10.72 -5.65
N GLY A 176 -6.76 -11.12 -4.66
CA GLY A 176 -6.50 -12.31 -3.88
C GLY A 176 -7.68 -12.72 -3.04
N LYS A 177 -7.84 -14.03 -2.86
CA LYS A 177 -8.82 -14.64 -1.97
C LYS A 177 -8.19 -15.79 -1.19
N ARG A 178 -8.37 -15.77 0.12
CA ARG A 178 -7.96 -16.85 1.01
C ARG A 178 -8.87 -18.06 0.81
N LEU A 179 -8.25 -19.20 0.56
CA LEU A 179 -8.92 -20.49 0.36
C LEU A 179 -8.97 -21.33 1.65
N GLY A 180 -8.18 -21.00 2.66
CA GLY A 180 -8.18 -21.70 3.95
C GLY A 180 -6.78 -21.86 4.53
N LEU A 181 -6.61 -22.85 5.41
CA LEU A 181 -5.30 -23.21 5.97
C LEU A 181 -4.38 -23.79 4.89
N CYS A 182 -3.07 -23.65 5.09
CA CYS A 182 -2.11 -24.32 4.22
C CYS A 182 -2.22 -25.84 4.42
N THR A 183 -2.59 -26.56 3.37
CA THR A 183 -2.44 -28.01 3.32
C THR A 183 -0.96 -28.28 3.12
N GLY A 184 -0.29 -29.01 4.03
CA GLY A 184 1.17 -29.15 4.11
C GLY A 184 1.89 -29.86 2.95
N LYS A 185 1.52 -29.60 1.70
CA LYS A 185 2.31 -29.96 0.53
C LYS A 185 3.13 -28.73 0.11
N PRO A 186 4.46 -28.73 0.27
CA PRO A 186 5.30 -27.67 -0.26
C PRO A 186 5.06 -27.57 -1.78
N ALA A 187 4.98 -26.33 -2.29
CA ALA A 187 4.97 -26.09 -3.72
C ALA A 187 6.27 -26.63 -4.31
N ALA A 188 6.17 -27.48 -5.33
CA ALA A 188 7.30 -27.96 -6.12
C ALA A 188 7.82 -26.84 -7.03
#